data_AF-A0A257LYQ7-F1
#
_entry.id   AF-A0A257LYQ7-F1
#
_cell.length_a   1.000
_cell.length_b   1.000
_cell.length_c   1.000
_cell.angle_alpha   90.00
_cell.angle_beta   90.00
_cell.angle_gamma   90.00
#
_symmetry.space_group_name_H-M   'P 1'
#
loop_
_entity.id
_entity.type
_entity.pdbx_description
1 polymer ?
#
loop_
_entity_poly.entity_id
_entity_poly.type
_entity_poly.pdbx_seq_one_letter_code
_entity_poly.pdbx_strand_id
1 'polypeptide(L)'
;MQTGSPLLLASIESIRPVFLIVMGISLLMLAWRLSKDASRWSGRFIFSGAMLLAVGYSVVMPLYEAGKIERMSEHVHGDMATAMAWHVVKLVTMNTGWLLFGLGLALHANVFGSRPSREILVSSPQ
;
A
#
# COMPACT_ATOMS: atom_id res chain seq x y z
N MET A 1 38.19 -6.32 -15.55
CA MET A 1 37.80 -4.95 -15.15
C MET A 1 36.45 -4.65 -15.78
N GLN A 2 35.37 -4.82 -15.03
CA GLN A 2 34.01 -4.47 -15.46
C GLN A 2 33.82 -2.96 -15.28
N THR A 3 34.09 -2.18 -16.32
CA THR A 3 33.74 -0.76 -16.43
C THR A 3 32.27 -0.62 -16.83
N GLY A 4 31.39 -1.20 -16.03
CA GLY A 4 29.93 -1.08 -16.17
C GLY A 4 29.43 0.24 -15.57
N SER A 5 29.60 1.33 -16.32
CA SER A 5 28.70 2.50 -16.40
C SER A 5 28.08 3.02 -15.09
N PRO A 6 28.79 3.84 -14.29
CA PRO A 6 28.19 4.59 -13.17
C PRO A 6 26.99 5.47 -13.59
N LEU A 7 26.92 5.86 -14.88
CA LEU A 7 25.79 6.58 -15.46
C LEU A 7 24.47 5.78 -15.46
N LEU A 8 24.52 4.45 -15.67
CA LEU A 8 23.32 3.62 -15.64
C LEU A 8 22.81 3.43 -14.20
N LEU A 9 23.72 3.27 -13.23
CA LEU A 9 23.37 3.17 -11.81
C LEU A 9 22.72 4.46 -11.30
N ALA A 10 23.26 5.63 -11.66
CA ALA A 10 22.64 6.92 -11.34
C ALA A 10 21.26 7.13 -11.99
N SER A 11 21.05 6.61 -13.21
CA SER A 11 19.76 6.65 -13.88
C SER A 11 18.71 5.75 -13.21
N ILE A 12 19.12 4.61 -12.65
CA ILE A 12 18.23 3.67 -11.96
C ILE A 12 17.83 4.21 -10.58
N GLU A 13 18.74 4.88 -9.89
CA GLU A 13 18.44 5.48 -8.58
C GLU A 13 17.50 6.69 -8.70
N SER A 14 17.65 7.48 -9.77
CA SER A 14 16.78 8.63 -10.04
C SER A 14 15.38 8.26 -10.54
N ILE A 15 15.19 7.14 -11.24
CA ILE A 15 13.87 6.71 -11.74
C ILE A 15 12.99 6.08 -10.65
N ARG A 16 13.60 5.54 -9.59
CA ARG A 16 12.90 4.86 -8.48
C ARG A 16 11.83 5.72 -7.80
N PRO A 17 12.07 6.97 -7.37
CA PRO A 17 11.04 7.79 -6.75
C PRO A 17 9.88 8.09 -7.72
N VAL A 18 10.18 8.27 -9.01
CA VAL A 18 9.15 8.49 -10.05
C VAL A 18 8.26 7.25 -10.18
N PHE A 19 8.85 6.06 -10.22
CA PHE A 19 8.12 4.80 -10.25
C PHE A 19 7.19 4.64 -9.05
N LEU A 20 7.66 4.96 -7.84
CA LEU A 20 6.86 4.87 -6.62
C LEU A 20 5.66 5.83 -6.65
N ILE A 21 5.86 7.06 -7.14
CA ILE A 21 4.77 8.04 -7.33
C ILE A 21 3.73 7.51 -8.29
N VAL A 22 4.15 7.03 -9.47
CA VAL A 22 3.25 6.48 -10.50
C VAL A 22 2.48 5.28 -9.96
N MET A 23 3.16 4.39 -9.23
CA MET A 23 2.53 3.24 -8.59
C MET A 23 1.47 3.66 -7.57
N GLY A 24 1.78 4.62 -6.70
CA GLY A 24 0.83 5.15 -5.72
C GLY A 24 -0.44 5.75 -6.34
N ILE A 25 -0.27 6.55 -7.41
CA ILE A 25 -1.40 7.13 -8.16
C ILE A 25 -2.21 6.03 -8.85
N SER A 26 -1.54 5.06 -9.46
CA SER A 26 -2.20 3.94 -10.15
C SER A 26 -3.04 3.08 -9.20
N LEU A 27 -2.52 2.79 -8.00
CA LEU A 27 -3.26 2.10 -6.95
C LEU A 27 -4.50 2.88 -6.53
N LEU A 28 -4.41 4.20 -6.38
CA LEU A 28 -5.55 5.04 -6.04
C LEU A 28 -6.61 5.04 -7.15
N MET A 29 -6.20 5.11 -8.42
CA MET A 29 -7.13 5.03 -9.55
C MET A 29 -7.83 3.67 -9.64
N LEU A 30 -7.10 2.58 -9.41
CA LEU A 30 -7.67 1.23 -9.38
C LEU A 30 -8.66 1.08 -8.21
N ALA A 31 -8.27 1.52 -7.02
CA ALA A 31 -9.12 1.50 -5.84
C ALA A 31 -10.39 2.32 -6.02
N TRP A 32 -10.28 3.51 -6.63
CA TRP A 32 -11.42 4.33 -6.99
C TRP A 32 -12.38 3.57 -7.92
N ARG A 33 -11.87 2.93 -8.97
CA ARG A 33 -12.70 2.11 -9.87
C ARG A 33 -13.38 0.95 -9.14
N LEU A 34 -12.63 0.17 -8.37
CA LEU A 34 -13.16 -0.97 -7.62
C LEU A 34 -14.19 -0.55 -6.56
N SER A 35 -14.04 0.64 -5.97
CA SER A 35 -14.95 1.13 -4.95
C SER A 35 -16.36 1.47 -5.47
N LYS A 36 -16.52 1.72 -6.79
CA LYS A 36 -17.83 2.04 -7.39
C LYS A 36 -18.79 0.86 -7.37
N ASP A 37 -18.26 -0.34 -7.57
CA ASP A 37 -19.06 -1.57 -7.66
C ASP A 37 -19.01 -2.39 -6.35
N ALA A 38 -18.26 -1.91 -5.35
CA ALA A 38 -18.09 -2.60 -4.08
C ALA A 38 -19.22 -2.32 -3.09
N SER A 39 -19.45 -3.28 -2.18
CA SER A 39 -20.31 -3.07 -1.02
C SER A 39 -19.79 -1.89 -0.17
N ARG A 40 -20.70 -1.20 0.52
CA ARG A 40 -20.41 0.04 1.26
C ARG A 40 -19.26 -0.08 2.26
N TRP A 41 -19.03 -1.27 2.82
CA TRP A 41 -17.91 -1.54 3.74
C TRP A 41 -16.62 -1.89 3.01
N SER A 42 -16.68 -2.81 2.03
CA SER A 42 -15.51 -3.18 1.22
C SER A 42 -14.91 -1.98 0.50
N GLY A 43 -15.74 -1.15 -0.14
CA GLY A 43 -15.28 0.06 -0.83
C GLY A 43 -14.54 1.05 0.09
N ARG A 44 -14.96 1.18 1.36
CA ARG A 44 -14.29 2.04 2.35
C ARG A 44 -12.91 1.51 2.73
N PHE A 45 -12.76 0.20 2.92
CA PHE A 45 -11.47 -0.43 3.19
C PHE A 45 -10.52 -0.34 2.00
N ILE A 46 -11.00 -0.62 0.79
CA ILE A 46 -10.23 -0.49 -0.45
C ILE A 46 -9.75 0.94 -0.64
N PHE A 47 -10.67 1.92 -0.58
CA PHE A 47 -10.33 3.31 -0.84
C PHE A 47 -9.42 3.90 0.23
N SER A 48 -9.69 3.66 1.52
CA SER A 48 -8.83 4.17 2.59
C SER A 48 -7.44 3.54 2.59
N GLY A 49 -7.34 2.22 2.37
CA GLY A 49 -6.06 1.53 2.25
C GLY A 49 -5.24 2.05 1.06
N ALA A 50 -5.88 2.19 -0.10
CA ALA A 50 -5.22 2.75 -1.29
C ALA A 50 -4.81 4.21 -1.12
N MET A 51 -5.59 5.02 -0.39
CA MET A 51 -5.19 6.39 -0.08
C MET A 51 -3.95 6.42 0.82
N LEU A 52 -3.90 5.55 1.84
CA LEU A 52 -2.74 5.43 2.73
C LEU A 52 -1.48 4.98 1.96
N LEU A 53 -1.64 4.00 1.07
CA LEU A 53 -0.57 3.53 0.18
C LEU A 53 -0.15 4.60 -0.82
N ALA A 54 -1.09 5.37 -1.38
CA ALA A 54 -0.79 6.46 -2.29
C ALA A 54 0.07 7.52 -1.58
N VAL A 55 -0.29 7.92 -0.34
CA VAL A 55 0.54 8.82 0.47
C VAL A 55 1.91 8.19 0.78
N GLY A 56 1.93 6.91 1.16
CA GLY A 56 3.17 6.19 1.45
C GLY A 56 4.13 6.16 0.25
N TYR A 57 3.63 5.81 -0.93
CA TYR A 57 4.45 5.61 -2.13
C TYR A 57 4.72 6.89 -2.92
N SER A 58 3.83 7.88 -2.90
CA SER A 58 4.03 9.14 -3.64
C SER A 58 4.70 10.24 -2.82
N VAL A 59 4.63 10.17 -1.49
CA VAL A 59 5.20 11.19 -0.61
C VAL A 59 6.27 10.58 0.29
N VAL A 60 5.90 9.67 1.19
CA VAL A 60 6.80 9.22 2.27
C VAL A 60 8.06 8.55 1.71
N MET A 61 7.93 7.61 0.77
CA MET A 61 9.08 6.91 0.19
C MET A 61 9.97 7.79 -0.68
N PRO A 62 9.45 8.61 -1.62
CA PRO A 62 10.28 9.54 -2.38
C PRO A 62 11.05 10.53 -1.48
N LEU A 63 10.45 11.02 -0.40
CA LEU A 63 11.14 11.85 0.60
C LEU A 63 12.25 11.08 1.34
N TYR A 64 12.01 9.79 1.61
CA TYR A 64 13.00 8.87 2.19
C TYR A 64 14.18 8.56 1.25
N GLU A 65 13.91 8.46 -0.05
CA GLU A 65 14.90 8.17 -1.08
C GLU A 65 15.70 9.41 -1.48
N ALA A 66 15.06 10.58 -1.51
CA ALA A 66 15.70 11.86 -1.74
C ALA A 66 16.62 12.30 -0.58
N GLY A 67 16.75 11.50 0.48
CA GLY A 67 17.59 11.81 1.64
C GLY A 67 17.13 13.00 2.47
N LYS A 68 15.90 13.50 2.23
CA LYS A 68 15.30 14.59 3.02
C LYS A 68 14.83 14.13 4.40
N ILE A 69 14.55 12.85 4.54
CA ILE A 69 14.30 12.21 5.82
C ILE A 69 15.57 11.46 6.20
N GLU A 70 16.17 11.83 7.34
CA GLU A 70 17.37 11.16 7.84
C GLU A 70 17.10 9.66 8.03
N ARG A 71 17.95 8.84 7.41
CA ARG A 71 18.04 7.42 7.76
C ARG A 71 18.71 7.37 9.12
N MET A 72 18.19 6.55 10.03
CA MET A 72 18.90 6.20 11.27
C MET A 72 20.24 5.56 10.89
N SER A 73 21.28 6.37 10.76
CA SER A 73 22.66 5.97 10.53
C SER A 73 23.47 6.62 11.64
N GLU A 74 24.50 5.94 12.13
CA GLU A 74 25.19 6.23 13.40
C GLU A 74 25.88 7.61 13.49
N HIS A 75 25.83 8.45 12.45
CA HIS A 75 26.52 9.74 12.38
C HIS A 75 25.58 10.96 12.39
N VAL A 76 24.41 10.82 12.99
CA VAL A 76 23.37 11.87 13.00
C VAL A 76 23.73 12.97 14.00
N HIS A 77 24.00 14.16 13.46
CA HIS A 77 23.99 15.45 14.18
C HIS A 77 22.56 16.03 14.32
N GLY A 78 21.54 15.29 13.90
CA GLY A 78 20.12 15.67 13.88
C GLY A 78 19.28 15.13 15.05
N ASP A 79 18.04 15.60 15.11
CA ASP A 79 17.07 15.24 16.15
C ASP A 79 16.52 13.82 15.94
N MET A 80 16.93 12.89 16.81
CA MET A 80 16.49 11.48 16.78
C MET A 80 14.96 11.33 16.87
N ALA A 81 14.26 12.25 17.55
CA ALA A 81 12.81 12.19 17.67
C ALA A 81 12.11 12.34 16.31
N THR A 82 12.60 13.27 15.49
CA THR A 82 12.11 13.49 14.13
C THR A 82 12.37 12.27 13.23
N ALA A 83 13.55 11.65 13.31
CA ALA A 83 13.86 10.44 12.55
C ALA A 83 12.96 9.25 12.95
N MET A 84 12.72 9.05 14.26
CA MET A 84 11.78 8.05 14.76
C MET A 84 10.35 8.31 14.28
N ALA A 85 9.89 9.56 14.32
CA ALA A 85 8.56 9.93 13.85
C ALA A 85 8.35 9.55 12.39
N TRP A 86 9.31 9.85 11.51
CA TRP A 86 9.22 9.46 10.10
C TRP A 86 9.28 7.95 9.88
N HIS A 87 10.04 7.20 10.69
CA HIS A 87 10.02 5.73 10.65
C HIS A 87 8.64 5.18 11.01
N VAL A 88 8.01 5.71 12.07
CA VAL A 88 6.66 5.30 12.49
C VAL A 88 5.65 5.64 11.40
N VAL A 89 5.70 6.86 10.84
CA VAL A 89 4.81 7.26 9.73
C VAL A 89 4.94 6.30 8.55
N LYS A 90 6.17 5.95 8.16
CA LYS A 90 6.43 4.97 7.10
C LYS A 90 5.84 3.60 7.43
N LEU A 91 6.05 3.10 8.64
CA LEU A 91 5.52 1.80 9.07
C LEU A 91 4.01 1.78 9.06
N VAL A 92 3.36 2.79 9.64
CA VAL A 92 1.90 2.89 9.70
C VAL A 92 1.31 3.03 8.29
N THR A 93 1.81 3.96 7.48
CA THR A 93 1.27 4.19 6.13
C THR A 93 1.39 2.96 5.24
N MET A 94 2.50 2.24 5.30
CA MET A 94 2.72 1.05 4.47
C MET A 94 1.96 -0.17 5.00
N ASN A 95 2.14 -0.54 6.28
CA ASN A 95 1.55 -1.77 6.81
C ASN A 95 0.03 -1.65 6.93
N THR A 96 -0.46 -0.55 7.51
CA THR A 96 -1.90 -0.33 7.64
C THR A 96 -2.54 -0.14 6.27
N GLY A 97 -1.86 0.53 5.33
CA GLY A 97 -2.35 0.70 3.97
C GLY A 97 -2.55 -0.62 3.25
N TRP A 98 -1.52 -1.49 3.25
CA TRP A 98 -1.61 -2.82 2.65
C TRP A 98 -2.65 -3.72 3.33
N LEU A 99 -2.74 -3.66 4.66
CA LEU A 99 -3.72 -4.43 5.43
C LEU A 99 -5.16 -4.02 5.08
N LEU A 100 -5.46 -2.72 5.09
CA LEU A 100 -6.81 -2.22 4.76
C LEU A 100 -7.17 -2.48 3.30
N PHE A 101 -6.23 -2.26 2.38
CA PHE A 101 -6.44 -2.52 0.96
C PHE A 101 -6.70 -4.01 0.70
N GLY A 102 -5.87 -4.90 1.26
CA GLY A 102 -6.02 -6.35 1.14
C GLY A 102 -7.30 -6.88 1.77
N LEU A 103 -7.66 -6.41 2.98
CA LEU A 103 -8.93 -6.75 3.63
C LEU A 103 -10.13 -6.30 2.78
N GLY A 104 -10.06 -5.09 2.24
CA GLY A 104 -11.09 -4.54 1.36
C GLY A 104 -11.30 -5.40 0.12
N LEU A 105 -10.21 -5.84 -0.53
CA LEU A 105 -10.24 -6.76 -1.67
C LEU A 105 -10.79 -8.15 -1.30
N ALA A 106 -10.40 -8.70 -0.15
CA ALA A 106 -10.91 -9.99 0.32
C ALA A 106 -12.42 -9.95 0.58
N LEU A 107 -12.92 -8.85 1.15
CA LEU A 107 -14.35 -8.60 1.30
C LEU A 107 -15.04 -8.39 -0.05
N HIS A 108 -14.42 -7.68 -0.99
CA HIS A 108 -14.95 -7.45 -2.33
C HIS A 108 -15.15 -8.77 -3.10
N ALA A 109 -14.17 -9.67 -2.98
CA ALA A 109 -14.19 -10.99 -3.62
C ALA A 109 -15.05 -12.03 -2.85
N ASN A 110 -15.77 -11.63 -1.79
CA ASN A 110 -16.56 -12.51 -0.93
C ASN A 110 -15.78 -13.73 -0.41
N VAL A 111 -14.48 -13.57 -0.10
CA VAL A 111 -13.61 -14.67 0.37
C VAL A 111 -14.15 -15.31 1.66
N PHE A 112 -14.88 -14.55 2.48
CA PHE A 112 -15.45 -14.99 3.76
C PHE A 112 -16.90 -15.46 3.67
N GLY A 113 -17.46 -15.61 2.47
CA GLY A 113 -18.85 -16.03 2.27
C GLY A 113 -19.14 -17.41 2.88
N SER A 114 -20.11 -17.48 3.80
CA SER A 114 -20.66 -18.74 4.29
C SER A 114 -21.38 -19.46 3.15
N ARG A 115 -21.05 -20.74 2.91
CA ARG A 115 -21.78 -21.59 1.95
C ARG A 115 -23.29 -21.52 2.25
N PRO A 116 -24.17 -21.44 1.25
CA PRO A 116 -25.60 -21.50 1.51
C PRO A 116 -25.92 -22.81 2.24
N SER A 117 -26.63 -22.71 3.37
CA SER A 117 -27.21 -23.86 4.07
C SER A 117 -27.93 -24.72 3.04
N ARG A 118 -27.42 -25.93 2.85
CA ARG A 118 -28.08 -26.96 2.06
C ARG A 118 -29.40 -27.21 2.78
N GLU A 119 -30.49 -26.60 2.31
CA GLU A 119 -31.84 -27.00 2.72
C GLU A 119 -31.93 -28.49 2.47
N ILE A 120 -31.87 -29.25 3.56
CA ILE A 120 -32.19 -30.66 3.56
C ILE A 120 -33.68 -30.68 3.27
N LEU A 121 -33.99 -30.83 1.99
CA LEU A 121 -35.31 -31.12 1.46
C LEU A 121 -35.67 -32.52 1.99
N VAL A 122 -36.05 -32.61 3.26
CA VAL A 122 -36.67 -33.80 3.84
C VAL A 122 -38.04 -33.87 3.19
N SER A 123 -38.10 -34.59 2.08
CA SER A 123 -39.33 -35.09 1.50
C SER A 123 -40.14 -35.75 2.60
N SER A 124 -41.24 -35.11 2.98
CA SER A 124 -42.31 -35.73 3.76
C SER A 124 -42.86 -36.93 2.97
N PRO A 125 -42.77 -38.16 3.46
CA PRO A 125 -43.52 -39.26 2.88
C PRO A 125 -45.00 -39.08 3.26
N GLN A 126 -45.87 -38.99 2.25
CA GLN A 126 -47.30 -39.30 2.38
C GLN A 126 -47.50 -40.81 2.31
#